data_AF-A0A6A7L5V8-F1
#
_entry.id   AF-A0A6A7L5V8-F1
#
_cell.length_a   1.000
_cell.length_b   1.000
_cell.length_c   1.000
_cell.angle_alpha   90.00
_cell.angle_beta   90.00
_cell.angle_gamma   90.00
#
_symmetry.space_group_name_H-M   'P 1'
#
loop_
_entity.id
_entity.type
_entity.pdbx_description
1 polymer ?
#
loop_
_entity_poly.entity_id
_entity_poly.type
_entity_poly.pdbx_seq_one_letter_code
_entity_poly.pdbx_strand_id
1 'polypeptide(L)'
;MPLSLFLPSGVLAVLLTAGSTSGPAPNLRVDPALQPILARMWDRSPTFRAQCARLADAPDLLVAVWYDDRVVRGTRRAATTFVRHAGRLVSAQVRLAHGHDPTELLAHELEHVMEQLDGVQLRMAIATREGVSRAPDGSFETKRAIEAGLQVQREVRRGRDTLARVDPIPEAAATHAQQSHAQQSLPQRRRP
;
A
#
# COMPACT_ATOMS: atom_id res chain seq x y z
N MET A 1 -1.22 46.03 46.94
CA MET A 1 -0.47 46.73 45.88
C MET A 1 0.82 45.95 45.64
N PRO A 2 1.21 45.67 44.39
CA PRO A 2 1.07 44.37 43.69
C PRO A 2 2.44 43.71 43.41
N LEU A 3 2.60 42.45 42.95
CA LEU A 3 2.30 41.83 41.64
C LEU A 3 2.50 40.30 41.79
N SER A 4 1.59 39.42 41.33
CA SER A 4 1.57 38.76 40.00
C SER A 4 2.85 37.93 39.75
N LEU A 5 2.91 36.61 39.62
CA LEU A 5 2.28 35.59 38.74
C LEU A 5 3.03 34.27 39.09
N PHE A 6 2.63 33.01 38.82
CA PHE A 6 2.26 32.36 37.56
C PHE A 6 1.89 30.89 37.92
N LEU A 7 0.73 30.40 37.50
CA LEU A 7 0.39 28.96 37.34
C LEU A 7 0.49 28.64 35.84
N PRO A 8 0.45 27.37 35.39
CA PRO A 8 1.02 26.14 35.93
C PRO A 8 2.00 25.50 34.91
N SER A 9 2.81 24.55 35.37
CA SER A 9 3.67 23.73 34.52
C SER A 9 2.85 23.04 33.42
N GLY A 10 3.12 23.42 32.18
CA GLY A 10 2.56 22.78 30.99
C GLY A 10 2.92 21.30 30.95
N VAL A 11 1.90 20.48 30.76
CA VAL A 11 2.07 19.09 30.33
C VAL A 11 2.72 19.14 28.96
N LEU A 12 3.98 18.73 28.89
CA LEU A 12 4.70 18.53 27.65
C LEU A 12 3.94 17.46 26.86
N ALA A 13 3.26 17.87 25.78
CA ALA A 13 2.72 16.93 24.82
C ALA A 13 3.90 16.15 24.25
N VAL A 14 4.02 14.88 24.64
CA VAL A 14 4.89 13.93 23.96
C VAL A 14 4.29 13.72 22.57
N LEU A 15 4.75 14.52 21.61
CA LEU A 15 4.63 14.19 20.20
C LEU A 15 5.45 12.92 19.99
N LEU A 16 4.77 11.77 20.08
CA LEU A 16 5.23 10.51 19.50
C LEU A 16 5.40 10.76 18.00
N THR A 17 6.59 11.21 17.62
CA THR A 17 7.09 11.06 16.27
C THR A 17 7.23 9.56 16.07
N ALA A 18 6.22 8.95 15.45
CA ALA A 18 6.28 7.58 14.97
C ALA A 18 7.49 7.52 14.01
N GLY A 19 8.60 6.98 14.53
CA GLY A 19 9.80 6.76 13.76
C GLY A 19 9.46 5.96 12.52
N SER A 20 9.92 6.46 11.38
CA SER A 20 9.84 5.83 10.08
C SER A 20 10.20 4.34 10.19
N THR A 21 9.20 3.47 10.12
CA THR A 21 9.42 2.04 9.93
C THR A 21 10.09 1.85 8.57
N SER A 22 11.26 1.24 8.58
CA SER A 22 12.23 1.13 7.47
C SER A 22 11.78 0.19 6.32
N GLY A 23 10.48 0.09 6.08
CA GLY A 23 9.89 -0.77 5.05
C GLY A 23 8.90 -1.80 5.61
N PRO A 24 8.42 -2.70 4.74
CA PRO A 24 7.49 -3.78 5.10
C PRO A 24 8.01 -4.66 6.25
N ALA A 25 7.10 -5.42 6.87
CA ALA A 25 7.42 -6.27 8.01
C ALA A 25 8.60 -7.24 7.72
N PRO A 26 9.55 -7.42 8.66
CA PRO A 26 10.77 -8.20 8.42
C PRO A 26 10.51 -9.71 8.20
N ASN A 27 9.35 -10.17 8.65
CA ASN A 27 8.86 -11.53 8.51
C ASN A 27 7.95 -11.73 7.27
N LEU A 28 7.86 -10.71 6.39
CA LEU A 28 7.24 -10.80 5.07
C LEU A 28 8.30 -10.98 3.98
N ARG A 29 8.33 -12.15 3.36
CA ARG A 29 9.21 -12.49 2.23
C ARG A 29 8.40 -12.50 0.95
N VAL A 30 8.86 -11.77 -0.04
CA VAL A 30 8.12 -11.54 -1.27
C VAL A 30 9.05 -11.76 -2.45
N ASP A 31 8.56 -12.51 -3.44
CA ASP A 31 9.23 -12.73 -4.72
C ASP A 31 9.71 -11.38 -5.32
N PRO A 32 10.93 -11.30 -5.88
CA PRO A 32 11.44 -10.10 -6.54
C PRO A 32 10.46 -9.43 -7.51
N ALA A 33 9.66 -10.19 -8.25
CA ALA A 33 8.68 -9.66 -9.20
C ALA A 33 7.56 -8.83 -8.53
N LEU A 34 7.27 -9.10 -7.26
CA LEU A 34 6.24 -8.42 -6.48
C LEU A 34 6.77 -7.22 -5.68
N GLN A 35 8.11 -7.05 -5.59
CA GLN A 35 8.72 -5.95 -4.83
C GLN A 35 8.26 -4.55 -5.27
N PRO A 36 8.14 -4.23 -6.57
CA PRO A 36 7.63 -2.91 -6.98
C PRO A 36 6.18 -2.64 -6.58
N ILE A 37 5.37 -3.69 -6.42
CA ILE A 37 3.99 -3.60 -5.94
C ILE A 37 4.00 -3.37 -4.43
N LEU A 38 4.80 -4.14 -3.69
CA LEU A 38 4.97 -4.03 -2.25
C LEU A 38 5.43 -2.62 -1.82
N ALA A 39 6.44 -2.07 -2.50
CA ALA A 39 6.94 -0.72 -2.24
C ALA A 39 5.84 0.34 -2.45
N ARG A 40 5.03 0.19 -3.49
CA ARG A 40 3.92 1.11 -3.80
C ARG A 40 2.79 1.02 -2.78
N MET A 41 2.47 -0.19 -2.31
CA MET A 41 1.49 -0.40 -1.24
C MET A 41 1.99 0.23 0.06
N TRP A 42 3.25 -0.01 0.42
CA TRP A 42 3.89 0.57 1.60
C TRP A 42 3.85 2.10 1.62
N ASP A 43 4.21 2.73 0.50
CA ASP A 43 4.20 4.18 0.33
C ASP A 43 2.78 4.77 0.47
N ARG A 44 1.78 4.16 -0.18
CA ARG A 44 0.49 4.82 -0.42
C ARG A 44 -0.65 4.37 0.47
N SER A 45 -0.59 3.15 1.01
CA SER A 45 -1.72 2.55 1.70
C SER A 45 -1.50 2.54 3.22
N PRO A 46 -2.19 3.42 3.98
CA PRO A 46 -2.22 3.30 5.44
C PRO A 46 -2.78 1.95 5.90
N THR A 47 -3.74 1.39 5.17
CA THR A 47 -4.30 0.06 5.48
C THR A 47 -3.23 -1.03 5.38
N PHE A 48 -2.43 -1.04 4.31
CA PHE A 48 -1.34 -2.00 4.14
C PHE A 48 -0.23 -1.82 5.18
N ARG A 49 0.10 -0.57 5.56
CA ARG A 49 1.06 -0.32 6.65
C ARG A 49 0.56 -0.88 7.99
N ALA A 50 -0.74 -0.78 8.27
CA ALA A 50 -1.33 -1.37 9.47
C ALA A 50 -1.25 -2.91 9.45
N GLN A 51 -1.50 -3.54 8.30
CA GLN A 51 -1.31 -5.00 8.13
C GLN A 51 0.15 -5.41 8.38
N CYS A 52 1.11 -4.66 7.84
CA CYS A 52 2.54 -4.91 8.08
C CYS A 52 2.95 -4.70 9.54
N ALA A 53 2.45 -3.64 10.20
CA ALA A 53 2.72 -3.41 11.61
C ALA A 53 2.20 -4.58 12.47
N ARG A 54 0.96 -5.03 12.20
CA ARG A 54 0.37 -6.19 12.88
C ARG A 54 1.16 -7.48 12.63
N LEU A 55 1.65 -7.68 11.42
CA LEU A 55 2.51 -8.82 11.09
C LEU A 55 3.84 -8.77 11.84
N ALA A 56 4.42 -7.58 12.01
CA ALA A 56 5.66 -7.37 12.75
C ALA A 56 5.53 -7.70 14.25
N ASP A 57 4.32 -7.56 14.83
CA ASP A 57 4.02 -7.99 16.21
C ASP A 57 4.02 -9.52 16.38
N ALA A 58 4.12 -10.29 15.30
CA ALA A 58 4.17 -11.75 15.29
C ALA A 58 5.50 -12.27 14.69
N PRO A 59 6.65 -12.05 15.36
CA PRO A 59 7.98 -12.31 14.78
C PRO A 59 8.25 -13.79 14.46
N ASP A 60 7.58 -14.73 15.14
CA ASP A 60 7.73 -16.17 14.88
C ASP A 60 6.93 -16.68 13.68
N LEU A 61 6.12 -15.83 13.05
CA LEU A 61 5.37 -16.16 11.84
C LEU A 61 6.15 -15.71 10.60
N LEU A 62 6.53 -16.64 9.74
CA LEU A 62 7.06 -16.34 8.41
C LEU A 62 5.95 -16.31 7.35
N VAL A 63 5.80 -15.19 6.66
CA VAL A 63 4.90 -15.07 5.50
C VAL A 63 5.73 -15.04 4.22
N ALA A 64 5.48 -15.95 3.29
CA ALA A 64 6.15 -16.00 2.00
C ALA A 64 5.12 -15.83 0.87
N VAL A 65 5.42 -14.96 -0.10
CA VAL A 65 4.52 -14.57 -1.19
C VAL A 65 5.21 -14.72 -2.54
N TRP A 66 4.57 -15.42 -3.47
CA TRP A 66 5.07 -15.59 -4.85
C TRP A 66 3.93 -15.78 -5.86
N TYR A 67 4.25 -15.64 -7.14
CA TYR A 67 3.34 -16.02 -8.22
C TYR A 67 3.39 -17.53 -8.47
N ASP A 68 2.24 -18.17 -8.67
CA ASP A 68 2.14 -19.61 -8.98
C ASP A 68 1.17 -19.83 -10.15
N ASP A 69 1.72 -20.19 -11.32
CA ASP A 69 0.95 -20.49 -12.54
C ASP A 69 0.00 -21.68 -12.38
N ARG A 70 0.19 -22.53 -11.36
CA ARG A 70 -0.75 -23.62 -11.06
C ARG A 70 -2.05 -23.09 -10.48
N VAL A 71 -2.03 -21.92 -9.84
CA VAL A 71 -3.24 -21.23 -9.36
C VAL A 71 -4.10 -20.76 -10.55
N VAL A 72 -3.45 -20.30 -11.63
CA VAL A 72 -4.11 -19.86 -12.89
C VAL A 72 -4.88 -20.99 -13.58
N ARG A 73 -4.47 -22.26 -13.41
CA ARG A 73 -5.17 -23.42 -14.00
C ARG A 73 -6.47 -23.78 -13.28
N GLY A 74 -6.78 -23.14 -12.15
CA GLY A 74 -8.05 -23.26 -11.44
C GLY A 74 -8.89 -21.97 -11.52
N THR A 75 -10.01 -21.94 -10.80
CA THR A 75 -10.85 -20.73 -10.64
C THR A 75 -10.30 -19.76 -9.58
N ARG A 76 -9.15 -20.06 -8.98
CA ARG A 76 -8.57 -19.30 -7.88
C ARG A 76 -7.71 -18.16 -8.43
N ARG A 77 -7.85 -16.97 -7.84
CA ARG A 77 -6.99 -15.81 -8.13
C ARG A 77 -5.79 -15.74 -7.18
N ALA A 78 -5.95 -16.29 -6.00
CA ALA A 78 -4.91 -16.42 -4.99
C ALA A 78 -5.25 -17.57 -4.02
N ALA A 79 -4.28 -18.00 -3.22
CA ALA A 79 -4.48 -18.96 -2.17
C ALA A 79 -3.42 -18.84 -1.07
N THR A 80 -3.85 -18.87 0.19
CA THR A 80 -2.97 -19.00 1.34
C THR A 80 -2.98 -20.41 1.93
N THR A 81 -1.80 -20.95 2.24
CA THR A 81 -1.63 -22.21 2.99
C THR A 81 -0.96 -21.93 4.32
N PHE A 82 -1.56 -22.40 5.41
CA PHE A 82 -1.08 -22.18 6.77
C PHE A 82 -0.38 -23.42 7.32
N VAL A 83 0.76 -23.22 7.97
CA VAL A 83 1.49 -24.26 8.72
C VAL A 83 1.45 -23.91 10.19
N ARG A 84 1.02 -24.87 11.01
CA ARG A 84 0.98 -24.75 12.46
C ARG A 84 1.91 -25.78 13.11
N HIS A 85 2.62 -25.36 14.15
CA HIS A 85 3.44 -26.23 14.98
C HIS A 85 2.96 -26.11 16.44
N ALA A 86 2.63 -27.25 17.06
CA ALA A 86 2.01 -27.29 18.38
C ALA A 86 0.80 -26.33 18.53
N GLY A 87 -0.03 -26.22 17.49
CA GLY A 87 -1.22 -25.35 17.44
C GLY A 87 -0.94 -23.87 17.10
N ARG A 88 0.30 -23.39 17.25
CA ARG A 88 0.71 -22.02 16.90
C ARG A 88 0.92 -21.87 15.39
N LEU A 89 0.48 -20.76 14.82
CA LEU A 89 0.76 -20.42 13.42
C LEU A 89 2.23 -20.01 13.27
N VAL A 90 2.98 -20.72 12.42
CA VAL A 90 4.43 -20.50 12.25
C VAL A 90 4.81 -20.14 10.81
N SER A 91 3.99 -20.49 9.83
CA SER A 91 4.19 -20.06 8.45
C SER A 91 2.87 -19.87 7.70
N ALA A 92 2.86 -18.88 6.81
CA ALA A 92 1.83 -18.69 5.79
C ALA A 92 2.47 -18.58 4.40
N GLN A 93 1.96 -19.35 3.45
CA GLN A 93 2.41 -19.41 2.07
C GLN A 93 1.32 -18.83 1.16
N VAL A 94 1.56 -17.64 0.63
CA VAL A 94 0.63 -16.90 -0.21
C VAL A 94 1.02 -17.07 -1.67
N ARG A 95 0.08 -17.55 -2.47
CA ARG A 95 0.28 -17.80 -3.90
C ARG A 95 -0.68 -16.96 -4.70
N LEU A 96 -0.15 -16.15 -5.62
CA LEU A 96 -0.94 -15.28 -6.48
C LEU A 96 -0.98 -15.84 -7.91
N ALA A 97 -2.14 -15.77 -8.55
CA ALA A 97 -2.25 -16.01 -9.98
C ALA A 97 -1.79 -14.77 -10.76
N HIS A 98 -1.19 -15.00 -11.93
CA HIS A 98 -0.95 -13.93 -12.90
C HIS A 98 -2.27 -13.42 -13.50
N GLY A 99 -2.26 -12.20 -14.06
CA GLY A 99 -3.39 -11.63 -14.80
C GLY A 99 -4.48 -10.95 -13.95
N HIS A 100 -4.30 -10.90 -12.62
CA HIS A 100 -5.18 -10.17 -11.70
C HIS A 100 -4.43 -9.00 -11.04
N ASP A 101 -5.15 -8.06 -10.43
CA ASP A 101 -4.51 -6.95 -9.70
C ASP A 101 -3.82 -7.48 -8.44
N PRO A 102 -2.47 -7.53 -8.41
CA PRO A 102 -1.75 -8.11 -7.29
C PRO A 102 -1.87 -7.25 -6.02
N THR A 103 -2.27 -5.99 -6.15
CA THR A 103 -2.47 -5.08 -5.00
C THR A 103 -3.63 -5.53 -4.13
N GLU A 104 -4.77 -5.81 -4.76
CA GLU A 104 -5.97 -6.29 -4.07
C GLU A 104 -5.72 -7.67 -3.47
N LEU A 105 -5.19 -8.59 -4.27
CA LEU A 105 -4.99 -9.98 -3.85
C LEU A 105 -3.96 -10.09 -2.73
N LEU A 106 -2.84 -9.37 -2.81
CA LEU A 106 -1.84 -9.41 -1.74
C LEU A 106 -2.39 -8.90 -0.41
N ALA A 107 -3.07 -7.75 -0.42
CA ALA A 107 -3.68 -7.20 0.79
C ALA A 107 -4.79 -8.10 1.35
N HIS A 108 -5.57 -8.72 0.46
CA HIS A 108 -6.60 -9.68 0.82
C HIS A 108 -6.01 -10.91 1.53
N GLU A 109 -5.00 -11.54 0.93
CA GLU A 109 -4.39 -12.74 1.51
C GLU A 109 -3.64 -12.44 2.81
N LEU A 110 -3.02 -11.25 2.94
CA LEU A 110 -2.44 -10.82 4.21
C LEU A 110 -3.50 -10.61 5.29
N GLU A 111 -4.71 -10.16 4.94
CA GLU A 111 -5.79 -10.04 5.92
C GLU A 111 -6.21 -11.40 6.45
N HIS A 112 -6.27 -12.43 5.59
CA HIS A 112 -6.48 -13.81 6.05
C HIS A 112 -5.39 -14.28 7.02
N VAL A 113 -4.13 -13.89 6.81
CA VAL A 113 -3.06 -14.16 7.76
C VAL A 113 -3.33 -13.48 9.10
N MET A 114 -3.78 -12.22 9.10
CA MET A 114 -4.12 -11.50 10.34
C MET A 114 -5.30 -12.13 11.07
N GLU A 115 -6.35 -12.54 10.36
CA GLU A 115 -7.48 -13.27 10.96
C GLU A 115 -7.04 -14.56 11.64
N GLN A 116 -6.08 -15.30 11.05
CA GLN A 116 -5.53 -16.49 11.68
C GLN A 116 -4.67 -16.20 12.91
N LEU A 117 -4.00 -15.04 12.97
CA LEU A 117 -3.29 -14.57 14.16
C LEU A 117 -4.26 -14.14 15.27
N ASP A 118 -5.38 -13.52 14.91
CA ASP A 118 -6.44 -13.10 15.83
C ASP A 118 -7.28 -14.28 16.36
N GLY A 119 -6.94 -15.52 15.98
CA GLY A 119 -7.62 -16.72 16.44
C GLY A 119 -9.00 -16.92 15.79
N VAL A 120 -9.28 -16.26 14.67
CA VAL A 120 -10.51 -16.47 13.91
C VAL A 120 -10.51 -17.90 13.37
N GLN A 121 -11.29 -18.76 14.04
CA GLN A 121 -11.52 -20.12 13.59
C GLN A 121 -12.51 -20.11 12.44
N LEU A 122 -12.04 -19.97 11.21
CA LEU A 122 -12.88 -19.91 10.00
C LEU A 122 -13.85 -21.10 9.89
N ARG A 123 -13.46 -22.27 10.40
CA ARG A 123 -14.33 -23.45 10.50
C ARG A 123 -15.50 -23.26 11.46
N MET A 124 -15.31 -22.54 12.57
CA MET A 124 -16.38 -22.21 13.52
C MET A 124 -17.25 -21.04 13.01
N ALA A 125 -16.66 -20.06 12.34
CA ALA A 125 -17.40 -18.92 11.77
C ALA A 125 -18.36 -19.33 10.63
N ILE A 126 -18.07 -20.43 9.91
CA ILE A 126 -19.04 -21.03 8.97
C ILE A 126 -20.28 -21.57 9.70
N ALA A 127 -20.11 -22.16 10.88
CA ALA A 127 -21.25 -22.70 11.63
C ALA A 127 -22.22 -21.59 12.08
N THR A 128 -21.71 -20.38 12.31
CA THR A 128 -22.52 -19.21 12.67
C THR A 128 -22.97 -18.37 11.47
N ARG A 129 -22.44 -18.61 10.25
CA ARG A 129 -22.71 -17.86 9.01
C ARG A 129 -22.42 -16.36 9.07
N GLU A 130 -21.67 -15.91 10.07
CA GLU A 130 -21.33 -14.49 10.21
C GLU A 130 -20.05 -14.18 9.43
N GLY A 131 -20.18 -13.43 8.33
CA GLY A 131 -19.04 -12.80 7.64
C GLY A 131 -18.07 -13.73 6.90
N VAL A 132 -18.33 -15.04 6.85
CA VAL A 132 -17.52 -16.04 6.15
C VAL A 132 -18.34 -16.75 5.09
N SER A 133 -17.83 -16.79 3.87
CA SER A 133 -18.38 -17.56 2.75
C SER A 133 -17.38 -18.64 2.32
N ARG A 134 -17.89 -19.76 1.81
CA ARG A 134 -17.06 -20.84 1.26
C ARG A 134 -17.06 -20.68 -0.26
N ALA A 135 -15.87 -20.56 -0.86
CA ALA A 135 -15.75 -20.58 -2.31
C ALA A 135 -16.09 -21.98 -2.84
N PRO A 136 -16.54 -22.12 -4.10
CA PRO A 136 -16.88 -23.41 -4.70
C PRO A 136 -15.76 -24.46 -4.64
N ASP A 137 -14.52 -24.00 -4.59
CA ASP A 137 -13.32 -24.84 -4.51
C ASP A 137 -12.94 -25.25 -3.06
N GLY A 138 -13.71 -24.81 -2.08
CA GLY A 138 -13.52 -25.11 -0.67
C GLY A 138 -12.61 -24.15 0.10
N SER A 139 -12.09 -23.07 -0.50
CA SER A 139 -11.44 -21.99 0.24
C SER A 139 -12.46 -21.16 1.02
N PHE A 140 -11.95 -20.35 1.95
CA PHE A 140 -12.75 -19.48 2.80
C PHE A 140 -12.50 -18.05 2.38
N GLU A 141 -13.58 -17.28 2.29
CA GLU A 141 -13.59 -15.87 1.92
C GLU A 141 -14.27 -15.12 3.06
N THR A 142 -13.61 -14.10 3.61
CA THR A 142 -14.17 -13.30 4.70
C THR A 142 -14.46 -11.89 4.21
N LYS A 143 -15.53 -11.30 4.74
CA LYS A 143 -15.89 -9.91 4.43
C LYS A 143 -14.72 -8.96 4.75
N ARG A 144 -14.06 -9.17 5.89
CA ARG A 144 -12.90 -8.37 6.34
C ARG A 144 -11.75 -8.45 5.35
N ALA A 145 -11.40 -9.63 4.85
CA ALA A 145 -10.35 -9.79 3.83
C ALA A 145 -10.70 -9.14 2.49
N ILE A 146 -11.95 -9.29 2.03
CA ILE A 146 -12.42 -8.63 0.80
C ILE A 146 -12.35 -7.10 0.95
N GLU A 147 -12.85 -6.57 2.07
CA GLU A 147 -12.86 -5.13 2.32
C GLU A 147 -11.44 -4.55 2.43
N ALA A 148 -10.54 -5.23 3.13
CA ALA A 148 -9.13 -4.84 3.25
C ALA A 148 -8.44 -4.82 1.87
N GLY A 149 -8.59 -5.89 1.08
CA GLY A 149 -8.01 -5.96 -0.28
C GLY A 149 -8.47 -4.81 -1.17
N LEU A 150 -9.79 -4.56 -1.21
CA LEU A 150 -10.35 -3.48 -2.00
C LEU A 150 -9.95 -2.09 -1.46
N GLN A 151 -9.81 -1.94 -0.15
CA GLN A 151 -9.39 -0.68 0.47
C GLN A 151 -7.95 -0.33 0.09
N VAL A 152 -7.02 -1.28 0.20
CA VAL A 152 -5.61 -1.08 -0.19
C VAL A 152 -5.52 -0.73 -1.68
N GLN A 153 -6.26 -1.44 -2.54
CA GLN A 153 -6.32 -1.13 -3.97
C GLN A 153 -6.78 0.32 -4.22
N ARG A 154 -7.84 0.78 -3.54
CA ARG A 154 -8.33 2.16 -3.65
C ARG A 154 -7.28 3.19 -3.20
N GLU A 155 -6.62 2.96 -2.08
CA GLU A 155 -5.60 3.86 -1.54
C GLU A 155 -4.41 4.02 -2.49
N VAL A 156 -3.92 2.90 -3.04
CA VAL A 156 -2.81 2.91 -4.00
C VAL A 156 -3.16 3.63 -5.30
N ARG A 157 -4.39 3.44 -5.79
CA ARG A 157 -4.89 4.10 -7.02
C ARG A 157 -5.10 5.59 -6.82
N ARG A 158 -5.68 6.04 -5.70
CA ARG A 158 -5.89 7.47 -5.42
C ARG A 158 -4.59 8.27 -5.43
N GLY A 159 -3.50 7.71 -4.88
CA GLY A 159 -2.18 8.36 -4.95
C GLY A 159 -1.60 8.49 -6.37
N ARG A 160 -2.12 7.74 -7.36
CA ARG A 160 -1.73 7.90 -8.77
C ARG A 160 -2.42 9.12 -9.38
N ASP A 161 -3.69 9.31 -9.06
CA ASP A 161 -4.51 10.39 -9.61
C ASP A 161 -4.12 11.76 -9.07
N THR A 162 -3.65 11.83 -7.80
CA THR A 162 -3.16 13.09 -7.22
C THR A 162 -1.89 13.59 -7.91
N LEU A 163 -0.93 12.71 -8.24
CA LEU A 163 0.30 13.09 -8.96
C LEU A 163 0.03 13.44 -10.43
N ALA A 164 -0.96 12.81 -11.06
CA ALA A 164 -1.36 13.13 -12.43
C ALA A 164 -2.14 14.45 -12.55
N ARG A 165 -2.65 14.99 -11.43
CA ARG A 165 -3.40 16.26 -11.36
C ARG A 165 -2.57 17.46 -10.88
N VAL A 166 -1.29 17.27 -10.53
CA VAL A 166 -0.38 18.40 -10.31
C VAL A 166 -0.03 18.93 -11.70
N ASP A 167 -0.62 20.08 -12.06
CA ASP A 167 -0.37 20.79 -13.32
C ASP A 167 1.15 20.99 -13.56
N PRO A 168 1.61 21.05 -14.83
CA PRO A 168 2.98 21.41 -15.12
C PRO A 168 3.32 22.74 -14.45
N ILE A 169 4.46 22.76 -13.74
CA ILE A 169 5.03 23.98 -13.15
C ILE A 169 5.00 25.07 -14.23
N PRO A 170 4.35 26.23 -14.01
CA PRO A 170 4.41 27.31 -14.97
C PRO A 170 5.86 27.76 -15.06
N GLU A 171 6.49 27.41 -16.18
CA GLU A 171 7.82 27.88 -16.55
C GLU A 171 7.80 29.41 -16.50
N ALA A 172 8.68 29.96 -15.65
CA ALA A 172 8.66 31.35 -15.26
C ALA A 172 8.68 32.29 -16.47
N ALA A 173 7.57 32.98 -16.70
CA ALA A 173 7.54 34.26 -17.38
C ALA A 173 8.26 35.30 -16.49
N ALA A 174 9.55 35.52 -16.76
CA ALA A 174 10.26 36.76 -16.40
C ALA A 174 11.53 36.86 -17.25
N THR A 175 11.50 37.58 -18.37
CA THR A 175 11.91 39.00 -18.48
C THR A 175 13.27 39.11 -19.18
N HIS A 176 13.28 39.54 -20.44
CA HIS A 176 14.19 40.58 -20.95
C HIS A 176 13.71 41.06 -22.31
N ALA A 177 12.89 42.12 -22.26
CA ALA A 177 12.76 43.06 -23.35
C ALA A 177 13.80 44.16 -23.14
N GLN A 178 14.84 44.23 -23.97
CA GLN A 178 15.61 45.45 -24.25
C GLN A 178 16.65 45.18 -25.34
N GLN A 179 16.35 45.60 -26.57
CA GLN A 179 17.24 46.50 -27.33
C GLN A 179 16.57 46.93 -28.64
N SER A 180 16.07 48.15 -28.59
CA SER A 180 15.56 48.98 -29.68
C SER A 180 16.73 49.60 -30.47
N HIS A 181 16.44 49.96 -31.74
CA HIS A 181 17.11 50.98 -32.55
C HIS A 181 18.57 50.75 -33.00
N ALA A 182 18.78 50.51 -34.30
CA ALA A 182 19.08 51.55 -35.30
C ALA A 182 19.61 50.95 -36.62
N GLN A 183 19.45 51.74 -37.70
CA GLN A 183 20.02 51.63 -39.05
C GLN A 183 19.18 50.84 -40.08
N GLN A 184 18.31 51.50 -40.84
CA GLN A 184 18.53 52.47 -41.94
C GLN A 184 18.81 51.81 -43.31
N SER A 185 17.85 52.03 -44.21
CA SER A 185 18.04 52.54 -45.58
C SER A 185 18.47 51.58 -46.71
N LEU A 186 17.48 51.31 -47.58
CA LEU A 186 17.53 51.15 -49.05
C LEU A 186 18.64 52.00 -49.75
N PRO A 187 19.11 51.67 -51.00
CA PRO A 187 18.20 51.40 -52.12
C PRO A 187 18.63 50.37 -53.19
N GLN A 188 17.59 49.98 -53.94
CA GLN A 188 17.62 49.31 -55.23
C GLN A 188 18.52 50.04 -56.25
N ARG A 189 19.32 49.28 -57.01
CA ARG A 189 19.87 49.72 -58.31
C ARG A 189 19.70 48.65 -59.37
N ARG A 190 19.52 49.18 -60.59
CA ARG A 190 18.99 48.59 -61.82
C ARG A 190 19.95 47.64 -62.53
N ARG A 191 19.32 46.77 -63.33
CA ARG A 191 19.74 46.07 -64.56
C ARG A 191 20.96 46.62 -65.31
N PRO A 192 21.61 45.75 -66.10
CA PRO A 192 21.65 45.87 -67.55
C PRO A 192 20.59 45.01 -68.24
#